data_AF-A0A7C3E659-F1
#
_entry.id   AF-A0A7C3E659-F1
#
_cell.length_a   1.000
_cell.length_b   1.000
_cell.length_c   1.000
_cell.angle_alpha   90.00
_cell.angle_beta   90.00
_cell.angle_gamma   90.00
#
_symmetry.space_group_name_H-M   'P 1'
#
loop_
_entity.id
_entity.type
_entity.pdbx_description
1 polymer ?
#
loop_
_entity_poly.entity_id
_entity_poly.type
_entity_poly.pdbx_seq_one_letter_code
_entity_poly.pdbx_strand_id
1 'polypeptide(L)'
;MRKELADAIRSLGGECLSASCPASSSAFVFLCLPSHFTHDLFANAPEAAVPFWTGGTSRGDSVFFFQWAPLRKDVHVNAIKEAFKTYIVSFHTDTPFVAQARINDRKLESTAYTVELLAWDVKRGYYKARIRLKPEYYDRFQNVFVMWHDGVEFVSTDGKPVKWWLSSLNKPDLSVTWAEQFPHYPRYTVDYKNIYPELSPEEQKKKHWPDEGENIYYEVHVKNVGFKTSKKTDFVCTIDGKIVKKATIPALKPREETVVKVPWKWKKGPYPFIAKVDTSGKMDEITKKNNVLTFQTDAYTLFAICEKGMTEQVDAVNNIYGSFSFEDWLRGATVDTMNRLFRHSKYDFAPNGAKIGVRVGRIYVVDKITNDTQRKFDLIACDGGWSYPTTSSPEYCNLANSYMWALNHELTHQLGIIDDYQLDFGAQNNKINGKGFGQPDGGMMGGGHVGNNTQPAYADIDIAGMNMTYGHRRGFFGEYLFNVPDKNILILKIDGKPAANAEVEVYQKSMWDGTMQGEPKHRGKTDSEGRFELANRPWYPIEGAREGQSKPPATGTDQLTTATGCKLKPNPFGYIDVVGRNGLFMVRANIDGKWHYEFIDIGHFVCEYARGHIKEAFYTLEMKPE
;
A
#
# COMPACT_ATOMS: atom_id res chain seq x y z
N MET A 1 -18.25 -47.80 -4.86
CA MET A 1 -18.08 -46.66 -3.93
C MET A 1 -18.19 -46.98 -2.44
N ARG A 2 -19.10 -47.84 -1.92
CA ARG A 2 -19.11 -48.16 -0.47
C ARG A 2 -18.24 -49.35 -0.02
N LYS A 3 -17.77 -50.19 -0.95
CA LYS A 3 -16.97 -51.39 -0.64
C LYS A 3 -15.46 -51.09 -0.55
N GLU A 4 -14.94 -50.26 -1.45
CA GLU A 4 -13.52 -49.87 -1.49
C GLU A 4 -13.06 -49.06 -0.26
N LEU A 5 -13.95 -48.25 0.32
CA LEU A 5 -13.66 -47.51 1.56
C LEU A 5 -13.66 -48.41 2.80
N ALA A 6 -14.51 -49.45 2.81
CA ALA A 6 -14.57 -50.42 3.91
C ALA A 6 -13.37 -51.38 3.87
N ASP A 7 -12.88 -51.72 2.68
CA ASP A 7 -11.71 -52.60 2.50
C ASP A 7 -10.39 -51.85 2.84
N ALA A 8 -10.32 -50.53 2.60
CA ALA A 8 -9.20 -49.69 3.03
C ALA A 8 -9.12 -49.44 4.55
N ILE A 9 -10.25 -49.56 5.26
CA ILE A 9 -10.30 -49.42 6.73
C ILE A 9 -9.98 -50.76 7.41
N ARG A 10 -10.36 -51.90 6.82
CA ARG A 10 -10.04 -53.24 7.37
C ARG A 10 -8.56 -53.59 7.28
N SER A 11 -7.81 -53.05 6.31
CA SER A 11 -6.36 -53.29 6.18
C SER A 11 -5.50 -52.59 7.24
N LEU A 12 -6.10 -51.71 8.06
CA LEU A 12 -5.42 -50.95 9.11
C LEU A 12 -5.62 -51.49 10.53
N GLY A 13 -6.22 -52.68 10.68
CA GLY A 13 -6.20 -53.45 11.93
C GLY A 13 -6.77 -52.72 13.16
N GLY A 14 -8.08 -52.85 13.39
CA GLY A 14 -8.71 -52.42 14.64
C GLY A 14 -10.19 -52.76 14.67
N GLU A 15 -10.58 -53.66 15.57
CA GLU A 15 -11.94 -54.16 15.74
C GLU A 15 -12.89 -53.12 16.36
N CYS A 16 -14.06 -52.98 15.72
CA CYS A 16 -15.42 -52.88 16.27
C CYS A 16 -15.66 -52.19 17.65
N LEU A 17 -16.51 -51.15 17.70
CA LEU A 17 -17.94 -51.28 18.07
C LEU A 17 -18.65 -49.93 18.27
N SER A 18 -19.97 -50.04 18.18
CA SER A 18 -21.04 -49.07 18.05
C SER A 18 -21.36 -48.17 19.26
N ALA A 19 -22.09 -47.10 18.93
CA ALA A 19 -23.07 -46.33 19.72
C ALA A 19 -22.56 -45.06 20.46
N SER A 20 -23.22 -43.95 20.11
CA SER A 20 -23.01 -42.55 20.52
C SER A 20 -21.74 -41.89 19.97
N CYS A 21 -21.92 -40.96 19.04
CA CYS A 21 -20.85 -40.25 18.34
C CYS A 21 -20.39 -39.04 19.17
N PRO A 22 -19.13 -38.96 19.66
CA PRO A 22 -18.57 -37.75 20.23
C PRO A 22 -17.96 -36.87 19.13
N ALA A 23 -18.23 -35.57 19.18
CA ALA A 23 -17.62 -34.55 18.32
C ALA A 23 -16.08 -34.60 18.38
N SER A 24 -15.45 -34.29 17.25
CA SER A 24 -14.01 -34.46 16.93
C SER A 24 -13.01 -33.94 17.98
N SER A 25 -12.09 -34.79 18.42
CA SER A 25 -11.13 -34.54 19.51
C SER A 25 -9.68 -34.36 19.00
N SER A 26 -9.38 -33.24 18.34
CA SER A 26 -8.01 -32.90 17.90
C SER A 26 -7.60 -31.52 18.42
N ALA A 27 -6.32 -31.33 18.78
CA ALA A 27 -5.72 -30.06 19.17
C ALA A 27 -4.54 -29.68 18.25
N PHE A 28 -4.39 -28.38 17.97
CA PHE A 28 -3.29 -27.82 17.16
C PHE A 28 -2.47 -26.85 18.00
N VAL A 29 -1.16 -27.06 18.04
CA VAL A 29 -0.21 -26.27 18.85
C VAL A 29 0.82 -25.63 17.93
N PHE A 30 0.87 -24.31 17.89
CA PHE A 30 1.88 -23.57 17.13
C PHE A 30 3.01 -23.14 18.06
N LEU A 31 4.26 -23.33 17.63
CA LEU A 31 5.42 -23.02 18.48
C LEU A 31 6.10 -21.69 18.14
N CYS A 32 5.81 -21.06 16.97
CA CYS A 32 6.46 -19.83 16.50
C CYS A 32 5.68 -19.12 15.37
N LEU A 33 5.56 -17.78 15.38
CA LEU A 33 5.11 -16.94 14.25
C LEU A 33 5.87 -15.59 14.16
N PRO A 34 6.04 -15.01 12.94
CA PRO A 34 6.55 -13.64 12.77
C PRO A 34 5.53 -12.57 13.21
N SER A 35 5.98 -11.44 13.79
CA SER A 35 5.08 -10.35 14.25
C SER A 35 4.35 -9.56 13.17
N HIS A 36 4.74 -9.66 11.90
CA HIS A 36 4.11 -8.90 10.81
C HIS A 36 2.71 -9.39 10.44
N PHE A 37 2.27 -10.52 11.01
CA PHE A 37 0.91 -11.03 10.83
C PHE A 37 -0.07 -10.21 11.68
N THR A 38 -0.45 -9.03 11.19
CA THR A 38 -1.56 -8.23 11.73
C THR A 38 -2.94 -8.74 11.27
N HIS A 39 -3.02 -9.92 10.64
CA HIS A 39 -4.28 -10.52 10.17
C HIS A 39 -4.47 -11.93 10.75
N ASP A 40 -5.72 -12.20 11.13
CA ASP A 40 -6.20 -13.45 11.71
C ASP A 40 -5.81 -14.65 10.82
N LEU A 41 -5.08 -15.60 11.40
CA LEU A 41 -4.64 -16.86 10.78
C LEU A 41 -5.80 -17.64 10.15
N PHE A 42 -7.03 -17.39 10.60
CA PHE A 42 -8.26 -18.05 10.16
C PHE A 42 -9.09 -17.24 9.15
N ALA A 43 -8.80 -15.96 8.91
CA ALA A 43 -9.56 -15.13 7.97
C ALA A 43 -9.21 -15.39 6.49
N ASN A 44 -8.01 -15.94 6.23
CA ASN A 44 -7.49 -16.22 4.89
C ASN A 44 -7.20 -17.71 4.63
N ALA A 45 -7.43 -18.57 5.63
CA ALA A 45 -7.57 -19.99 5.37
C ALA A 45 -8.77 -20.18 4.41
N PRO A 46 -8.67 -20.98 3.33
CA PRO A 46 -9.82 -21.32 2.50
C PRO A 46 -10.99 -21.71 3.40
N GLU A 47 -12.22 -21.32 3.07
CA GLU A 47 -13.41 -21.55 3.91
C GLU A 47 -13.60 -23.04 4.28
N ALA A 48 -12.95 -23.96 3.55
CA ALA A 48 -12.88 -25.40 3.82
C ALA A 48 -11.77 -25.83 4.81
N ALA A 49 -10.74 -25.03 5.05
CA ALA A 49 -9.65 -25.33 5.98
C ALA A 49 -10.06 -25.16 7.45
N VAL A 50 -10.92 -24.18 7.77
CA VAL A 50 -11.42 -23.98 9.14
C VAL A 50 -12.32 -25.16 9.58
N PRO A 51 -13.28 -25.66 8.77
CA PRO A 51 -14.02 -26.89 9.05
C PRO A 51 -13.15 -28.15 9.05
N PHE A 52 -12.08 -28.22 8.23
CA PHE A 52 -11.15 -29.36 8.25
C PHE A 52 -10.33 -29.40 9.56
N TRP A 53 -9.98 -28.24 10.12
CA TRP A 53 -9.20 -28.15 11.37
C TRP A 53 -10.09 -28.28 12.61
N THR A 54 -11.39 -28.02 12.50
CA THR A 54 -12.32 -27.92 13.66
C THR A 54 -13.56 -28.80 13.55
N GLY A 55 -13.70 -29.59 12.49
CA GLY A 55 -14.90 -30.40 12.24
C GLY A 55 -16.16 -29.61 11.86
N GLY A 56 -16.03 -28.35 11.44
CA GLY A 56 -17.17 -27.51 11.03
C GLY A 56 -17.87 -26.76 12.17
N THR A 57 -17.30 -26.79 13.37
CA THR A 57 -17.75 -26.01 14.54
C THR A 57 -16.53 -25.47 15.28
N SER A 58 -16.33 -24.15 15.36
CA SER A 58 -15.26 -23.56 16.16
C SER A 58 -15.57 -23.66 17.67
N ARG A 59 -15.39 -24.85 18.24
CA ARG A 59 -15.28 -25.10 19.68
C ARG A 59 -14.14 -26.07 19.94
N GLY A 60 -12.92 -25.63 19.64
CA GLY A 60 -11.68 -26.28 20.08
C GLY A 60 -11.00 -25.39 21.12
N ASP A 61 -10.77 -25.92 22.32
CA ASP A 61 -10.09 -25.20 23.39
C ASP A 61 -8.56 -25.21 23.18
N SER A 62 -8.08 -24.09 22.60
CA SER A 62 -6.73 -23.49 22.68
C SER A 62 -5.65 -23.80 21.63
N VAL A 63 -4.98 -22.69 21.30
CA VAL A 63 -3.88 -22.35 20.38
C VAL A 63 -2.77 -21.67 21.22
N PHE A 64 -1.48 -21.76 20.87
CA PHE A 64 -0.44 -20.84 21.38
C PHE A 64 0.48 -20.32 20.27
N PHE A 65 0.97 -19.08 20.40
CA PHE A 65 1.83 -18.34 19.44
C PHE A 65 3.00 -17.66 20.16
N PHE A 66 4.11 -17.43 19.45
CA PHE A 66 5.12 -16.42 19.81
C PHE A 66 5.04 -15.29 18.78
N GLN A 67 5.19 -14.04 19.24
CA GLN A 67 5.27 -12.85 18.39
C GLN A 67 6.66 -12.21 18.60
N TRP A 68 7.47 -12.05 17.55
CA TRP A 68 8.73 -11.29 17.60
C TRP A 68 8.81 -10.29 16.45
N ALA A 69 9.42 -9.13 16.69
CA ALA A 69 9.80 -8.18 15.63
C ALA A 69 11.20 -8.55 15.11
N PRO A 70 11.34 -9.05 13.87
CA PRO A 70 12.66 -9.23 13.29
C PRO A 70 13.17 -7.89 12.73
N LEU A 71 14.39 -7.52 13.14
CA LEU A 71 15.21 -6.48 12.48
C LEU A 71 16.25 -7.09 11.52
N ARG A 72 16.23 -8.42 11.30
CA ARG A 72 17.15 -9.12 10.37
C ARG A 72 16.42 -9.95 9.33
N LYS A 73 17.06 -10.05 8.16
CA LYS A 73 16.65 -10.85 6.98
C LYS A 73 16.66 -12.36 7.20
N ASP A 74 17.40 -12.86 8.19
CA ASP A 74 17.64 -14.30 8.40
C ASP A 74 17.17 -14.75 9.79
N VAL A 75 15.87 -15.03 9.93
CA VAL A 75 15.33 -15.65 11.15
C VAL A 75 15.38 -17.16 10.98
N HIS A 76 16.20 -17.84 11.79
CA HIS A 76 16.23 -19.30 11.84
C HIS A 76 15.53 -19.80 13.09
N VAL A 77 14.44 -20.57 12.91
CA VAL A 77 13.74 -21.26 13.98
C VAL A 77 13.84 -22.75 13.76
N ASN A 78 14.30 -23.46 14.78
CA ASN A 78 14.42 -24.90 14.77
C ASN A 78 13.69 -25.49 15.97
N ALA A 79 12.66 -26.28 15.73
CA ALA A 79 11.93 -27.01 16.76
C ALA A 79 12.15 -28.51 16.59
N ILE A 80 12.56 -29.17 17.66
CA ILE A 80 12.83 -30.62 17.69
C ILE A 80 11.99 -31.23 18.80
N LYS A 81 11.35 -32.36 18.51
CA LYS A 81 10.65 -33.14 19.55
C LYS A 81 11.70 -33.81 20.45
N GLU A 82 11.70 -33.45 21.73
CA GLU A 82 12.59 -34.06 22.73
C GLU A 82 11.99 -35.37 23.26
N ALA A 83 10.68 -35.35 23.55
CA ALA A 83 9.93 -36.50 24.05
C ALA A 83 8.45 -36.35 23.69
N PHE A 84 7.61 -37.31 24.08
CA PHE A 84 6.16 -37.14 23.94
C PHE A 84 5.72 -35.85 24.64
N LYS A 85 5.03 -34.97 23.90
CA LYS A 85 4.56 -33.65 24.38
C LYS A 85 5.64 -32.68 24.88
N THR A 86 6.92 -32.93 24.56
CA THR A 86 8.04 -32.06 24.93
C THR A 86 8.88 -31.71 23.72
N TYR A 87 9.18 -30.42 23.56
CA TYR A 87 9.82 -29.85 22.37
C TYR A 87 10.95 -28.90 22.77
N ILE A 88 12.06 -28.94 22.04
CA ILE A 88 13.13 -27.94 22.13
C ILE A 88 12.99 -27.00 20.96
N VAL A 89 12.86 -25.70 21.23
CA VAL A 89 12.81 -24.65 20.22
C VAL A 89 14.03 -23.77 20.36
N SER A 90 14.76 -23.56 19.26
CA SER A 90 15.89 -22.64 19.16
C SER A 90 15.57 -21.56 18.13
N PHE A 91 15.87 -20.31 18.42
CA PHE A 91 15.59 -19.19 17.53
C PHE A 91 16.59 -18.04 17.69
N HIS A 92 16.69 -17.21 16.64
CA HIS A 92 17.49 -15.98 16.64
C HIS A 92 16.58 -14.73 16.58
N THR A 93 16.72 -13.81 17.55
CA THR A 93 15.98 -12.54 17.63
C THR A 93 16.79 -11.44 18.33
N ASP A 94 16.73 -10.21 17.82
CA ASP A 94 17.36 -9.03 18.42
C ASP A 94 16.51 -8.41 19.55
N THR A 95 15.22 -8.79 19.64
CA THR A 95 14.37 -8.46 20.79
C THR A 95 14.29 -9.67 21.72
N PRO A 96 14.76 -9.58 22.99
CA PRO A 96 14.45 -10.59 23.98
C PRO A 96 12.95 -10.50 24.27
N PHE A 97 12.11 -11.25 23.58
CA PHE A 97 10.70 -11.27 23.95
C PHE A 97 10.53 -12.04 25.26
N VAL A 98 10.37 -11.27 26.32
CA VAL A 98 9.81 -11.72 27.57
C VAL A 98 8.76 -10.71 28.04
N ALA A 99 7.59 -10.70 27.40
CA ALA A 99 6.35 -10.41 28.10
C ALA A 99 5.71 -11.79 28.34
N GLN A 100 6.09 -12.56 29.35
CA GLN A 100 5.47 -12.50 30.69
C GLN A 100 6.30 -13.21 31.78
N ALA A 101 7.51 -13.71 31.50
CA ALA A 101 8.39 -14.27 32.54
C ALA A 101 9.33 -13.19 33.08
N ARG A 102 9.28 -12.87 34.38
CA ARG A 102 10.37 -12.10 34.98
C ARG A 102 11.66 -12.92 34.80
N ILE A 103 12.73 -12.31 34.28
CA ILE A 103 14.02 -12.92 33.89
C ILE A 103 14.72 -13.69 35.04
N ASN A 104 14.15 -13.75 36.23
CA ASN A 104 14.79 -14.35 37.39
C ASN A 104 14.63 -15.88 37.50
N ASP A 105 13.56 -16.48 36.94
CA ASP A 105 13.21 -17.88 37.28
C ASP A 105 13.43 -18.92 36.17
N ARG A 106 13.94 -18.53 34.99
CA ARG A 106 14.25 -19.41 33.82
C ARG A 106 13.10 -20.32 33.35
N LYS A 107 11.91 -20.22 33.93
CA LYS A 107 10.76 -21.09 33.69
C LYS A 107 9.46 -20.28 33.73
N LEU A 108 8.62 -20.48 32.73
CA LEU A 108 7.23 -20.03 32.66
C LEU A 108 6.32 -21.25 32.82
N GLU A 109 5.28 -21.11 33.62
CA GLU A 109 4.30 -22.15 33.85
C GLU A 109 2.89 -21.63 33.58
N SER A 110 2.18 -22.33 32.71
CA SER A 110 0.78 -22.09 32.34
C SER A 110 -0.07 -23.30 32.73
N THR A 111 -1.39 -23.14 32.69
CA THR A 111 -2.36 -24.24 32.87
C THR A 111 -2.21 -25.31 31.80
N ALA A 112 -1.77 -24.94 30.59
CA ALA A 112 -1.65 -25.86 29.45
C ALA A 112 -0.21 -26.31 29.18
N TYR A 113 0.82 -25.55 29.53
CA TYR A 113 2.21 -25.88 29.18
C TYR A 113 3.23 -25.27 30.15
N THR A 114 4.48 -25.67 30.02
CA THR A 114 5.63 -25.02 30.65
C THR A 114 6.67 -24.65 29.60
N VAL A 115 7.30 -23.49 29.74
CA VAL A 115 8.46 -23.09 28.94
C VAL A 115 9.66 -22.96 29.87
N GLU A 116 10.75 -23.64 29.58
CA GLU A 116 12.00 -23.60 30.34
C GLU A 116 13.11 -23.09 29.42
N LEU A 117 13.75 -21.98 29.77
CA LEU A 117 14.85 -21.42 28.99
C LEU A 117 16.13 -22.25 29.24
N LEU A 118 16.63 -22.91 28.21
CA LEU A 118 17.79 -23.79 28.27
C LEU A 118 19.10 -23.05 27.99
N ALA A 119 19.09 -22.08 27.08
CA ALA A 119 20.25 -21.26 26.76
C ALA A 119 19.82 -19.91 26.17
N TRP A 120 20.64 -18.89 26.39
CA TRP A 120 20.51 -17.61 25.68
C TRP A 120 21.88 -16.95 25.49
N ASP A 121 22.07 -16.32 24.33
CA ASP A 121 23.19 -15.44 24.02
C ASP A 121 22.63 -14.14 23.48
N VAL A 122 22.50 -13.15 24.37
CA VAL A 122 21.91 -11.84 24.05
C VAL A 122 22.69 -11.13 22.95
N LYS A 123 24.02 -11.28 22.91
CA LYS A 123 24.86 -10.61 21.89
C LYS A 123 24.66 -11.20 20.50
N ARG A 124 24.33 -12.50 20.42
CA ARG A 124 24.03 -13.20 19.16
C ARG A 124 22.53 -13.31 18.86
N GLY A 125 21.69 -12.76 19.74
CA GLY A 125 20.24 -12.90 19.68
C GLY A 125 19.76 -14.35 19.75
N TYR A 126 20.56 -15.30 20.24
CA TYR A 126 20.22 -16.72 20.22
C TYR A 126 19.49 -17.12 21.50
N TYR A 127 18.41 -17.88 21.36
CA TYR A 127 17.65 -18.42 22.49
C TYR A 127 17.29 -19.88 22.22
N LYS A 128 17.29 -20.68 23.28
CA LYS A 128 16.87 -22.09 23.26
C LYS A 128 15.96 -22.35 24.44
N ALA A 129 14.77 -22.86 24.19
CA ALA A 129 13.77 -23.16 25.20
C ALA A 129 13.22 -24.58 25.06
N ARG A 130 12.85 -25.19 26.16
CA ARG A 130 12.09 -26.43 26.25
C ARG A 130 10.64 -26.10 26.55
N ILE A 131 9.72 -26.63 25.74
CA ILE A 131 8.29 -26.48 25.90
C ILE A 131 7.71 -27.85 26.23
N ARG A 132 7.01 -27.98 27.35
CA ARG A 132 6.27 -29.20 27.73
C ARG A 132 4.79 -28.90 27.74
N LEU A 133 4.01 -29.68 27.00
CA LEU A 133 2.56 -29.63 27.03
C LEU A 133 2.06 -30.50 28.19
N LYS A 134 1.18 -29.94 29.03
CA LYS A 134 0.67 -30.59 30.25
C LYS A 134 -0.34 -31.68 29.89
N PRO A 135 -0.10 -32.96 30.25
CA PRO A 135 -1.00 -34.08 29.95
C PRO A 135 -2.44 -33.83 30.43
N GLU A 136 -2.58 -33.19 31.59
CA GLU A 136 -3.88 -32.88 32.22
C GLU A 136 -4.77 -32.01 31.32
N TYR A 137 -4.16 -31.21 30.44
CA TYR A 137 -4.88 -30.37 29.48
C TYR A 137 -5.05 -31.05 28.12
N TYR A 138 -4.06 -31.82 27.68
CA TYR A 138 -3.97 -32.30 26.30
C TYR A 138 -4.27 -33.81 26.10
N ASP A 139 -4.40 -34.62 27.15
CA ASP A 139 -4.77 -36.05 27.03
C ASP A 139 -6.24 -36.25 26.64
N ARG A 140 -7.08 -35.22 26.81
CA ARG A 140 -8.48 -35.22 26.35
C ARG A 140 -8.64 -35.16 24.83
N PHE A 141 -7.56 -34.92 24.08
CA PHE A 141 -7.57 -34.88 22.62
C PHE A 141 -7.00 -36.18 22.06
N GLN A 142 -7.73 -36.83 21.15
CA GLN A 142 -7.27 -38.02 20.42
C GLN A 142 -6.06 -37.74 19.53
N ASN A 143 -5.94 -36.52 18.99
CA ASN A 143 -4.78 -36.11 18.18
C ASN A 143 -4.24 -34.74 18.64
N VAL A 144 -2.91 -34.60 18.72
CA VAL A 144 -2.25 -33.31 19.00
C VAL A 144 -1.21 -33.04 17.90
N PHE A 145 -1.46 -32.03 17.07
CA PHE A 145 -0.57 -31.62 15.97
C PHE A 145 0.28 -30.43 16.40
N VAL A 146 1.59 -30.52 16.21
CA VAL A 146 2.53 -29.46 16.60
C VAL A 146 3.23 -28.92 15.36
N MET A 147 3.16 -27.60 15.16
CA MET A 147 3.58 -26.91 13.94
C MET A 147 4.43 -25.68 14.27
N TRP A 148 5.33 -25.30 13.36
CA TRP A 148 6.01 -24.00 13.40
C TRP A 148 6.24 -23.49 11.99
N HIS A 149 6.50 -22.18 11.88
CA HIS A 149 6.79 -21.48 10.63
C HIS A 149 8.28 -21.13 10.60
N ASP A 150 8.99 -21.51 9.54
CA ASP A 150 10.44 -21.25 9.39
C ASP A 150 10.75 -19.87 8.78
N GLY A 151 9.72 -19.16 8.32
CA GLY A 151 9.84 -17.88 7.60
C GLY A 151 9.31 -17.96 6.17
N VAL A 152 9.06 -19.16 5.63
CA VAL A 152 8.61 -19.39 4.24
C VAL A 152 7.44 -20.39 4.17
N GLU A 153 7.45 -21.48 4.95
CA GLU A 153 6.38 -22.48 4.97
C GLU A 153 6.17 -23.17 6.34
N PHE A 154 5.06 -23.91 6.50
CA PHE A 154 4.83 -24.73 7.70
C PHE A 154 5.60 -26.05 7.60
N VAL A 155 6.40 -26.34 8.63
CA VAL A 155 7.25 -27.54 8.70
C VAL A 155 6.76 -28.43 9.86
N SER A 156 6.64 -29.74 9.62
CA SER A 156 6.26 -30.71 10.66
C SER A 156 7.42 -31.08 11.58
N THR A 157 7.14 -31.71 12.72
CA THR A 157 8.14 -32.17 13.73
C THR A 157 9.27 -33.05 13.20
N ASP A 158 9.16 -33.58 11.98
CA ASP A 158 10.19 -34.35 11.28
C ASP A 158 10.98 -33.53 10.24
N GLY A 159 10.83 -32.19 10.23
CA GLY A 159 11.60 -31.29 9.37
C GLY A 159 11.15 -31.27 7.90
N LYS A 160 9.96 -31.81 7.59
CA LYS A 160 9.43 -31.83 6.23
C LYS A 160 8.40 -30.72 6.00
N PRO A 161 8.34 -30.16 4.78
CA PRO A 161 7.23 -29.31 4.36
C PRO A 161 5.91 -30.07 4.51
N VAL A 162 4.93 -29.44 5.13
CA VAL A 162 3.58 -29.99 5.32
C VAL A 162 2.84 -29.95 3.98
N LYS A 163 3.12 -30.92 3.10
CA LYS A 163 2.57 -30.99 1.71
C LYS A 163 1.08 -31.34 1.60
N TRP A 164 0.38 -31.58 2.72
CA TRP A 164 -1.01 -32.06 2.74
C TRP A 164 -2.05 -30.99 2.39
N TRP A 165 -1.62 -29.75 2.15
CA TRP A 165 -2.52 -28.64 1.83
C TRP A 165 -2.97 -28.63 0.35
N LEU A 166 -2.08 -28.87 -0.61
CA LEU A 166 -2.41 -28.81 -2.05
C LEU A 166 -3.35 -29.94 -2.54
N SER A 167 -3.31 -31.13 -1.95
CA SER A 167 -4.20 -32.23 -2.33
C SER A 167 -5.67 -31.98 -1.92
N SER A 168 -5.88 -31.24 -0.83
CA SER A 168 -7.21 -30.77 -0.40
C SER A 168 -7.75 -29.61 -1.24
N LEU A 169 -6.86 -28.94 -1.98
CA LEU A 169 -7.14 -27.80 -2.87
C LEU A 169 -7.32 -28.20 -4.33
N ASN A 170 -7.38 -29.50 -4.64
CA ASN A 170 -7.56 -30.01 -6.00
C ASN A 170 -8.98 -29.74 -6.56
N LYS A 171 -9.28 -28.45 -6.74
CA LYS A 171 -10.55 -27.82 -7.11
C LYS A 171 -10.30 -26.76 -8.20
N PRO A 172 -11.33 -26.35 -8.96
CA PRO A 172 -11.25 -25.14 -9.78
C PRO A 172 -11.16 -23.88 -8.91
N ASP A 173 -10.77 -22.76 -9.53
CA ASP A 173 -10.75 -21.43 -8.91
C ASP A 173 -10.90 -20.39 -10.03
N LEU A 174 -12.12 -19.91 -10.27
CA LEU A 174 -12.39 -18.92 -11.31
C LEU A 174 -12.16 -17.50 -10.79
N SER A 175 -11.13 -16.84 -11.29
CA SER A 175 -10.87 -15.44 -11.02
C SER A 175 -11.37 -14.54 -12.16
N VAL A 176 -11.97 -13.41 -11.81
CA VAL A 176 -12.13 -12.26 -12.71
C VAL A 176 -10.92 -11.36 -12.53
N THR A 177 -9.88 -11.55 -13.33
CA THR A 177 -8.53 -11.10 -13.02
C THR A 177 -8.35 -9.59 -13.20
N TRP A 178 -8.56 -9.09 -14.42
CA TRP A 178 -8.41 -7.68 -14.78
C TRP A 178 -9.32 -7.31 -15.97
N ALA A 179 -9.36 -6.01 -16.31
CA ALA A 179 -10.12 -5.54 -17.45
C ALA A 179 -9.37 -4.48 -18.26
N GLU A 180 -9.37 -4.58 -19.59
CA GLU A 180 -8.81 -3.57 -20.50
C GLU A 180 -9.92 -2.69 -21.07
N GLN A 181 -9.67 -1.41 -21.32
CA GLN A 181 -10.66 -0.50 -21.93
C GLN A 181 -10.29 -0.19 -23.38
N PHE A 182 -11.25 -0.29 -24.29
CA PHE A 182 -11.09 0.08 -25.70
C PHE A 182 -12.11 1.14 -26.15
N PRO A 183 -11.71 2.12 -26.98
CA PRO A 183 -10.33 2.37 -27.42
C PRO A 183 -9.45 2.89 -26.28
N HIS A 184 -8.14 2.86 -26.52
CA HIS A 184 -7.15 3.40 -25.60
C HIS A 184 -7.02 4.90 -25.75
N TYR A 185 -6.86 5.58 -24.63
CA TYR A 185 -6.52 7.00 -24.61
C TYR A 185 -5.19 7.14 -23.90
N PRO A 186 -4.25 7.95 -24.43
CA PRO A 186 -2.95 8.11 -23.82
C PRO A 186 -3.02 9.00 -22.57
N ARG A 187 -2.11 8.76 -21.62
CA ARG A 187 -1.75 9.75 -20.60
C ARG A 187 -0.99 10.93 -21.22
N TYR A 188 -0.78 12.00 -20.46
CA TYR A 188 0.00 13.14 -20.92
C TYR A 188 1.49 12.79 -21.05
N THR A 189 2.11 13.30 -22.11
CA THR A 189 3.57 13.35 -22.28
C THR A 189 4.05 14.76 -21.95
N VAL A 190 4.66 14.93 -20.77
CA VAL A 190 5.07 16.22 -20.23
C VAL A 190 6.58 16.40 -20.38
N ASP A 191 7.02 17.56 -20.86
CA ASP A 191 8.43 17.97 -20.89
C ASP A 191 8.75 18.85 -19.67
N TYR A 192 9.90 18.62 -19.04
CA TYR A 192 10.41 19.34 -17.87
C TYR A 192 11.75 20.06 -18.13
N LYS A 193 12.24 20.10 -19.38
CA LYS A 193 13.55 20.71 -19.73
C LYS A 193 13.70 22.15 -19.28
N ASN A 194 12.61 22.92 -19.28
CA ASN A 194 12.59 24.32 -18.86
C ASN A 194 12.29 24.49 -17.37
N ILE A 195 12.40 23.42 -16.57
CA ILE A 195 12.06 23.36 -15.14
C ILE A 195 10.55 23.52 -14.84
N TYR A 196 9.73 23.84 -15.85
CA TYR A 196 8.27 23.81 -15.76
C TYR A 196 7.70 22.62 -16.54
N PRO A 197 6.53 22.09 -16.13
CA PRO A 197 5.82 21.09 -16.90
C PRO A 197 5.17 21.74 -18.13
N GLU A 198 5.57 21.32 -19.33
CA GLU A 198 5.05 21.82 -20.60
C GLU A 198 4.54 20.67 -21.49
N LEU A 199 3.45 20.93 -22.23
CA LEU A 199 2.95 20.03 -23.25
C LEU A 199 3.32 20.58 -24.63
N SER A 200 3.77 19.71 -25.54
CA SER A 200 3.95 20.12 -26.95
C SER A 200 2.62 20.53 -27.58
N PRO A 201 2.61 21.36 -28.63
CA PRO A 201 1.39 21.70 -29.36
C PRO A 201 0.66 20.48 -29.95
N GLU A 202 1.36 19.39 -30.28
CA GLU A 202 0.70 18.14 -30.68
C GLU A 202 0.05 17.44 -29.49
N GLU A 203 0.73 17.39 -28.34
CA GLU A 203 0.20 16.75 -27.13
C GLU A 203 -1.07 17.44 -26.64
N GLN A 204 -1.13 18.77 -26.65
CA GLN A 204 -2.32 19.54 -26.24
C GLN A 204 -3.57 19.23 -27.08
N LYS A 205 -3.40 18.73 -28.31
CA LYS A 205 -4.51 18.37 -29.21
C LYS A 205 -4.96 16.92 -29.06
N LYS A 206 -4.25 16.09 -28.28
CA LYS A 206 -4.60 14.68 -28.11
C LYS A 206 -5.82 14.52 -27.21
N LYS A 207 -6.61 13.50 -27.50
CA LYS A 207 -7.74 13.10 -26.67
C LYS A 207 -7.26 12.12 -25.60
N HIS A 208 -7.38 12.50 -24.34
CA HIS A 208 -6.86 11.74 -23.20
C HIS A 208 -7.92 10.92 -22.45
N TRP A 209 -9.20 11.20 -22.69
CA TRP A 209 -10.36 10.48 -22.13
C TRP A 209 -11.43 10.29 -23.20
N PRO A 210 -12.32 9.29 -23.07
CA PRO A 210 -13.50 9.21 -23.91
C PRO A 210 -14.41 10.43 -23.71
N ASP A 211 -15.11 10.82 -24.77
CA ASP A 211 -16.13 11.87 -24.71
C ASP A 211 -17.42 11.30 -24.10
N GLU A 212 -18.24 12.18 -23.50
CA GLU A 212 -19.56 11.80 -22.99
C GLU A 212 -20.39 11.14 -24.12
N GLY A 213 -20.93 9.94 -23.85
CA GLY A 213 -21.72 9.17 -24.80
C GLY A 213 -20.93 8.34 -25.83
N GLU A 214 -19.61 8.43 -25.84
CA GLU A 214 -18.77 7.62 -26.73
C GLU A 214 -18.92 6.12 -26.46
N ASN A 215 -18.97 5.31 -27.51
CA ASN A 215 -19.03 3.87 -27.36
C ASN A 215 -17.65 3.33 -27.01
N ILE A 216 -17.54 2.75 -25.83
CA ILE A 216 -16.36 2.01 -25.40
C ILE A 216 -16.74 0.56 -25.07
N TYR A 217 -15.75 -0.29 -24.86
CA TYR A 217 -15.98 -1.59 -24.22
C TYR A 217 -14.81 -1.96 -23.32
N TYR A 218 -15.11 -2.81 -22.34
CA TYR A 218 -14.09 -3.47 -21.55
C TYR A 218 -13.91 -4.91 -22.02
N GLU A 219 -12.66 -5.37 -22.14
CA GLU A 219 -12.32 -6.79 -22.22
C GLU A 219 -12.05 -7.29 -20.81
N VAL A 220 -12.96 -8.10 -20.26
CA VAL A 220 -12.84 -8.65 -18.91
C VAL A 220 -12.26 -10.05 -18.98
N HIS A 221 -11.13 -10.26 -18.31
CA HIS A 221 -10.41 -11.53 -18.31
C HIS A 221 -10.93 -12.44 -17.18
N VAL A 222 -11.30 -13.66 -17.55
CA VAL A 222 -11.77 -14.70 -16.63
C VAL A 222 -10.88 -15.92 -16.78
N LYS A 223 -10.18 -16.29 -15.72
CA LYS A 223 -9.18 -17.35 -15.75
C LYS A 223 -9.46 -18.38 -14.66
N ASN A 224 -9.25 -19.66 -14.97
CA ASN A 224 -9.21 -20.68 -13.94
C ASN A 224 -7.79 -20.75 -13.36
N VAL A 225 -7.60 -20.18 -12.18
CA VAL A 225 -6.33 -20.15 -11.45
C VAL A 225 -6.16 -21.35 -10.51
N GLY A 226 -7.12 -22.28 -10.53
CA GLY A 226 -7.13 -23.48 -9.71
C GLY A 226 -6.45 -24.67 -10.36
N PHE A 227 -6.55 -25.83 -9.70
CA PHE A 227 -5.84 -27.05 -10.07
C PHE A 227 -6.71 -28.07 -10.83
N LYS A 228 -8.03 -27.84 -10.91
CA LYS A 228 -8.95 -28.64 -11.75
C LYS A 228 -9.71 -27.80 -12.75
N THR A 229 -10.16 -28.45 -13.82
CA THR A 229 -11.11 -27.87 -14.77
C THR A 229 -12.38 -27.39 -14.06
N SER A 230 -12.79 -26.14 -14.34
CA SER A 230 -14.02 -25.57 -13.83
C SER A 230 -15.25 -26.17 -14.53
N LYS A 231 -16.41 -26.00 -13.91
CA LYS A 231 -17.68 -26.23 -14.61
C LYS A 231 -18.04 -24.99 -15.41
N LYS A 232 -18.82 -25.17 -16.48
CA LYS A 232 -19.50 -24.07 -17.15
C LYS A 232 -20.32 -23.29 -16.13
N THR A 233 -20.20 -21.96 -16.13
CA THR A 233 -20.87 -21.08 -15.16
C THR A 233 -21.35 -19.78 -15.80
N ASP A 234 -22.10 -18.98 -15.05
CA ASP A 234 -22.62 -17.70 -15.51
C ASP A 234 -21.65 -16.54 -15.20
N PHE A 235 -21.77 -15.48 -16.00
CA PHE A 235 -21.09 -14.20 -15.81
C PHE A 235 -22.09 -13.07 -15.90
N VAL A 236 -21.98 -12.11 -14.99
CA VAL A 236 -22.76 -10.87 -15.01
C VAL A 236 -21.83 -9.69 -14.78
N CYS A 237 -21.97 -8.65 -15.59
CA CYS A 237 -21.35 -7.37 -15.35
C CYS A 237 -22.42 -6.29 -15.18
N THR A 238 -22.25 -5.47 -14.15
CA THR A 238 -23.04 -4.27 -13.89
C THR A 238 -22.16 -3.03 -13.93
N ILE A 239 -22.68 -1.95 -14.50
CA ILE A 239 -22.12 -0.61 -14.36
C ILE A 239 -23.22 0.26 -13.76
N ASP A 240 -22.90 0.95 -12.66
CA ASP A 240 -23.86 1.79 -11.94
C ASP A 240 -25.11 1.00 -11.49
N GLY A 241 -24.88 -0.23 -10.99
CA GLY A 241 -25.93 -1.17 -10.57
C GLY A 241 -26.80 -1.74 -11.70
N LYS A 242 -26.63 -1.31 -12.96
CA LYS A 242 -27.39 -1.79 -14.12
C LYS A 242 -26.64 -2.91 -14.82
N ILE A 243 -27.31 -4.01 -15.11
CA ILE A 243 -26.72 -5.11 -15.87
C ILE A 243 -26.43 -4.64 -17.30
N VAL A 244 -25.14 -4.59 -17.65
CA VAL A 244 -24.66 -4.23 -18.99
C VAL A 244 -24.28 -5.46 -19.82
N LYS A 245 -23.94 -6.57 -19.15
CA LYS A 245 -23.61 -7.82 -19.82
C LYS A 245 -24.03 -9.03 -18.99
N LYS A 246 -24.59 -10.03 -19.67
CA LYS A 246 -24.66 -11.42 -19.21
C LYS A 246 -23.92 -12.29 -20.22
N ALA A 247 -23.20 -13.29 -19.73
CA ALA A 247 -22.52 -14.25 -20.56
C ALA A 247 -22.48 -15.61 -19.85
N THR A 248 -22.04 -16.62 -20.59
CA THR A 248 -21.78 -17.94 -20.03
C THR A 248 -20.31 -18.27 -20.23
N ILE A 249 -19.62 -18.55 -19.13
CA ILE A 249 -18.22 -18.94 -19.12
C ILE A 249 -18.16 -20.45 -19.37
N PRO A 250 -17.41 -20.93 -20.38
CA PRO A 250 -17.23 -22.36 -20.61
C PRO A 250 -16.48 -23.02 -19.45
N ALA A 251 -16.41 -24.35 -19.45
CA ALA A 251 -15.47 -25.05 -18.59
C ALA A 251 -14.04 -24.66 -19.00
N LEU A 252 -13.23 -24.21 -18.04
CA LEU A 252 -11.86 -23.77 -18.26
C LEU A 252 -10.92 -24.76 -17.57
N LYS A 253 -9.94 -25.30 -18.28
CA LYS A 253 -8.83 -26.09 -17.71
C LYS A 253 -7.99 -25.22 -16.77
N PRO A 254 -7.16 -25.81 -15.89
CA PRO A 254 -6.19 -25.04 -15.12
C PRO A 254 -5.38 -24.11 -16.01
N ARG A 255 -5.29 -22.83 -15.59
CA ARG A 255 -4.63 -21.71 -16.27
C ARG A 255 -5.25 -21.29 -17.61
N GLU A 256 -6.35 -21.91 -18.03
CA GLU A 256 -7.10 -21.47 -19.22
C GLU A 256 -7.88 -20.18 -18.91
N GLU A 257 -7.85 -19.26 -19.86
CA GLU A 257 -8.50 -17.95 -19.78
C GLU A 257 -9.53 -17.79 -20.90
N THR A 258 -10.60 -17.05 -20.61
CA THR A 258 -11.54 -16.53 -21.59
C THR A 258 -11.78 -15.04 -21.35
N VAL A 259 -12.21 -14.33 -22.41
CA VAL A 259 -12.42 -12.89 -22.37
C VAL A 259 -13.87 -12.57 -22.67
N VAL A 260 -14.49 -11.73 -21.83
CA VAL A 260 -15.85 -11.23 -22.03
C VAL A 260 -15.82 -9.76 -22.43
N LYS A 261 -16.31 -9.45 -23.63
CA LYS A 261 -16.50 -8.05 -24.08
C LYS A 261 -17.75 -7.45 -23.44
N VAL A 262 -17.57 -6.39 -22.66
CA VAL A 262 -18.61 -5.64 -21.95
C VAL A 262 -18.77 -4.26 -22.61
N PRO A 263 -19.84 -4.02 -23.39
CA PRO A 263 -20.06 -2.72 -24.03
C PRO A 263 -20.52 -1.67 -23.01
N TRP A 264 -20.12 -0.42 -23.21
CA TRP A 264 -20.62 0.69 -22.42
C TRP A 264 -20.62 2.00 -23.22
N LYS A 265 -21.65 2.83 -23.01
CA LYS A 265 -21.64 4.22 -23.46
C LYS A 265 -21.03 5.04 -22.35
N TRP A 266 -19.84 5.60 -22.61
CA TRP A 266 -19.07 6.32 -21.63
C TRP A 266 -19.90 7.43 -20.98
N LYS A 267 -19.79 7.52 -19.66
CA LYS A 267 -20.27 8.65 -18.89
C LYS A 267 -19.13 9.13 -18.02
N LYS A 268 -18.90 10.44 -18.02
CA LYS A 268 -17.87 11.05 -17.18
C LYS A 268 -18.21 10.84 -15.70
N GLY A 269 -17.26 10.29 -14.95
CA GLY A 269 -17.32 10.14 -13.51
C GLY A 269 -17.07 8.71 -13.02
N PRO A 270 -17.10 8.52 -11.69
CA PRO A 270 -16.73 7.27 -11.04
C PRO A 270 -17.95 6.37 -10.89
N TYR A 271 -18.34 5.68 -11.96
CA TYR A 271 -19.42 4.70 -11.91
C TYR A 271 -18.87 3.34 -11.47
N PRO A 272 -19.49 2.66 -10.49
CA PRO A 272 -19.05 1.35 -10.07
C PRO A 272 -19.18 0.33 -11.20
N PHE A 273 -18.04 -0.22 -11.63
CA PHE A 273 -17.96 -1.38 -12.52
C PHE A 273 -17.79 -2.63 -11.67
N ILE A 274 -18.67 -3.61 -11.84
CA ILE A 274 -18.61 -4.90 -11.12
C ILE A 274 -18.79 -6.02 -12.14
N ALA A 275 -17.82 -6.92 -12.24
CA ALA A 275 -17.90 -8.13 -13.04
C ALA A 275 -17.80 -9.36 -12.13
N LYS A 276 -18.72 -10.30 -12.27
CA LYS A 276 -18.83 -11.48 -11.40
C LYS A 276 -19.01 -12.76 -12.20
N VAL A 277 -18.33 -13.82 -11.80
CA VAL A 277 -18.54 -15.22 -12.25
C VAL A 277 -19.13 -16.08 -11.14
N ASP A 278 -19.77 -17.19 -11.51
CA ASP A 278 -20.55 -18.04 -10.59
C ASP A 278 -21.44 -17.19 -9.69
N THR A 279 -22.40 -16.49 -10.29
CA THR A 279 -23.17 -15.48 -9.55
C THR A 279 -23.98 -16.10 -8.42
N SER A 280 -24.33 -17.38 -8.57
CA SER A 280 -25.01 -18.21 -7.58
C SER A 280 -24.11 -18.68 -6.42
N GLY A 281 -22.78 -18.59 -6.57
CA GLY A 281 -21.81 -19.05 -5.58
C GLY A 281 -21.87 -20.55 -5.31
N LYS A 282 -22.35 -21.35 -6.26
CA LYS A 282 -22.60 -22.80 -6.08
C LYS A 282 -21.41 -23.66 -6.48
N MET A 283 -20.44 -23.11 -7.21
CA MET A 283 -19.22 -23.85 -7.54
C MET A 283 -18.41 -24.08 -6.26
N ASP A 284 -17.89 -25.30 -6.11
CA ASP A 284 -16.94 -25.63 -5.05
C ASP A 284 -15.53 -25.30 -5.56
N GLU A 285 -15.01 -24.17 -5.11
CA GLU A 285 -13.77 -23.57 -5.58
C GLU A 285 -12.74 -23.50 -4.45
N ILE A 286 -11.47 -23.22 -4.79
CA ILE A 286 -10.42 -22.95 -3.79
C ILE A 286 -10.82 -21.73 -2.95
N THR A 287 -11.21 -20.65 -3.62
CA THR A 287 -11.74 -19.43 -3.03
C THR A 287 -12.85 -18.88 -3.92
N LYS A 288 -13.69 -18.02 -3.35
CA LYS A 288 -14.72 -17.25 -4.09
C LYS A 288 -14.47 -15.75 -4.03
N LYS A 289 -13.42 -15.33 -3.30
CA LYS A 289 -13.10 -13.91 -3.05
C LYS A 289 -12.65 -13.20 -4.33
N ASN A 290 -12.09 -13.94 -5.29
CA ASN A 290 -11.59 -13.49 -6.58
C ASN A 290 -12.60 -13.66 -7.74
N ASN A 291 -13.80 -14.21 -7.49
CA ASN A 291 -14.87 -14.33 -8.48
C ASN A 291 -15.47 -12.96 -8.88
N VAL A 292 -15.01 -11.87 -8.28
CA VAL A 292 -15.53 -10.52 -8.49
C VAL A 292 -14.37 -9.55 -8.76
N LEU A 293 -14.48 -8.77 -9.83
CA LEU A 293 -13.65 -7.60 -10.11
C LEU A 293 -14.48 -6.34 -9.90
N THR A 294 -13.96 -5.38 -9.14
CA THR A 294 -14.62 -4.09 -8.88
C THR A 294 -13.66 -2.92 -9.07
N PHE A 295 -14.08 -1.88 -9.78
CA PHE A 295 -13.35 -0.60 -9.89
C PHE A 295 -14.31 0.55 -10.27
N GLN A 296 -13.84 1.79 -10.23
CA GLN A 296 -14.57 2.95 -10.78
C GLN A 296 -14.22 3.15 -12.25
N THR A 297 -15.19 3.44 -13.10
CA THR A 297 -14.99 3.54 -14.56
C THR A 297 -13.91 4.54 -15.00
N ASP A 298 -13.66 5.57 -14.20
CA ASP A 298 -12.63 6.59 -14.38
C ASP A 298 -11.33 6.31 -13.61
N ALA A 299 -11.18 5.12 -13.02
CA ALA A 299 -9.97 4.73 -12.32
C ALA A 299 -8.74 4.74 -13.26
N TYR A 300 -7.62 5.21 -12.71
CA TYR A 300 -6.34 5.21 -13.40
C TYR A 300 -5.90 3.80 -13.75
N THR A 301 -5.36 3.66 -14.94
CA THR A 301 -5.08 2.37 -15.56
C THR A 301 -3.62 2.00 -15.31
N LEU A 302 -3.37 0.91 -14.57
CA LEU A 302 -2.02 0.41 -14.32
C LEU A 302 -1.68 -0.75 -15.25
N PHE A 303 -0.42 -0.82 -15.70
CA PHE A 303 0.13 -1.98 -16.39
C PHE A 303 1.08 -2.80 -15.50
N ALA A 304 1.26 -4.07 -15.84
CA ALA A 304 2.33 -4.91 -15.31
C ALA A 304 3.10 -5.55 -16.48
N ILE A 305 4.43 -5.53 -16.43
CA ILE A 305 5.29 -6.36 -17.29
C ILE A 305 5.96 -7.37 -16.39
N CYS A 306 5.65 -8.66 -16.53
CA CYS A 306 6.16 -9.70 -15.65
C CYS A 306 6.90 -10.77 -16.45
N GLU A 307 8.01 -11.26 -15.88
CA GLU A 307 8.68 -12.44 -16.42
C GLU A 307 7.88 -13.71 -16.14
N LYS A 308 7.94 -14.70 -17.03
CA LYS A 308 7.32 -16.03 -16.78
C LYS A 308 7.80 -16.64 -15.46
N GLY A 309 9.11 -16.60 -15.20
CA GLY A 309 9.69 -17.12 -13.96
C GLY A 309 9.23 -16.39 -12.69
N MET A 310 8.81 -15.13 -12.79
CA MET A 310 8.12 -14.44 -11.70
C MET A 310 6.74 -15.03 -11.46
N THR A 311 5.93 -15.11 -12.52
CA THR A 311 4.54 -15.60 -12.41
C THR A 311 4.49 -17.03 -11.88
N GLU A 312 5.39 -17.91 -12.32
CA GLU A 312 5.48 -19.30 -11.84
C GLU A 312 5.74 -19.39 -10.33
N GLN A 313 6.55 -18.49 -9.78
CA GLN A 313 6.88 -18.48 -8.35
C GLN A 313 5.74 -17.91 -7.51
N VAL A 314 5.14 -16.79 -7.94
CA VAL A 314 4.01 -16.19 -7.23
C VAL A 314 2.77 -17.10 -7.31
N ASP A 315 2.56 -17.80 -8.42
CA ASP A 315 1.49 -18.79 -8.59
C ASP A 315 1.64 -20.00 -7.66
N ALA A 316 2.81 -20.21 -7.04
CA ALA A 316 3.02 -21.27 -6.06
C ALA A 316 2.63 -20.85 -4.63
N VAL A 317 2.36 -19.56 -4.41
CA VAL A 317 2.09 -18.98 -3.09
C VAL A 317 0.65 -18.51 -3.01
N ASN A 318 0.02 -18.75 -1.85
CA ASN A 318 -1.32 -18.25 -1.57
C ASN A 318 -1.28 -16.74 -1.35
N ASN A 319 -2.13 -16.00 -2.07
CA ASN A 319 -2.23 -14.55 -1.93
C ASN A 319 -3.43 -14.13 -1.05
N ILE A 320 -3.61 -12.82 -0.86
CA ILE A 320 -4.66 -12.21 -0.03
C ILE A 320 -6.11 -12.65 -0.38
N TYR A 321 -6.37 -13.12 -1.61
CA TYR A 321 -7.68 -13.68 -1.98
C TYR A 321 -7.85 -15.15 -1.62
N GLY A 322 -6.80 -15.81 -1.13
CA GLY A 322 -6.77 -17.25 -0.94
C GLY A 322 -6.55 -18.03 -2.25
N SER A 323 -6.13 -17.36 -3.33
CA SER A 323 -5.87 -17.98 -4.64
C SER A 323 -4.38 -18.13 -4.93
N PHE A 324 -4.07 -18.72 -6.10
CA PHE A 324 -2.72 -19.04 -6.57
C PHE A 324 -2.47 -18.44 -7.94
N SER A 325 -2.44 -17.11 -8.02
CA SER A 325 -2.26 -16.39 -9.27
C SER A 325 -1.55 -15.07 -9.05
N PHE A 326 -0.60 -14.76 -9.93
CA PHE A 326 0.05 -13.46 -10.02
C PHE A 326 -0.96 -12.33 -10.26
N GLU A 327 -1.97 -12.54 -11.10
CA GLU A 327 -2.99 -11.53 -11.37
C GLU A 327 -3.81 -11.19 -10.12
N ASP A 328 -4.21 -12.20 -9.36
CA ASP A 328 -4.90 -12.01 -8.08
C ASP A 328 -3.98 -11.37 -7.03
N TRP A 329 -2.71 -11.76 -6.97
CA TRP A 329 -1.72 -11.12 -6.13
C TRP A 329 -1.60 -9.62 -6.45
N LEU A 330 -1.40 -9.28 -7.72
CA LEU A 330 -1.28 -7.90 -8.19
C LEU A 330 -2.53 -7.09 -7.87
N ARG A 331 -3.71 -7.66 -8.09
CA ARG A 331 -4.98 -7.00 -7.74
C ARG A 331 -5.06 -6.73 -6.24
N GLY A 332 -4.74 -7.70 -5.40
CA GLY A 332 -4.94 -7.61 -3.95
C GLY A 332 -3.87 -6.79 -3.23
N ALA A 333 -2.61 -7.17 -3.38
CA ALA A 333 -1.47 -6.58 -2.69
C ALA A 333 -1.20 -5.13 -3.15
N THR A 334 -1.52 -4.82 -4.41
CA THR A 334 -1.26 -3.50 -5.01
C THR A 334 -2.56 -2.70 -5.18
N VAL A 335 -3.41 -3.08 -6.13
CA VAL A 335 -4.54 -2.23 -6.57
C VAL A 335 -5.59 -2.02 -5.47
N ASP A 336 -6.08 -3.10 -4.87
CA ASP A 336 -7.10 -3.04 -3.82
C ASP A 336 -6.56 -2.38 -2.55
N THR A 337 -5.28 -2.60 -2.24
CA THR A 337 -4.62 -1.92 -1.13
C THR A 337 -4.50 -0.42 -1.39
N MET A 338 -3.98 0.01 -2.54
CA MET A 338 -3.91 1.45 -2.89
C MET A 338 -5.29 2.09 -2.82
N ASN A 339 -6.29 1.48 -3.44
CA ASN A 339 -7.67 1.95 -3.39
C ASN A 339 -8.25 2.00 -1.96
N ARG A 340 -7.90 1.03 -1.11
CA ARG A 340 -8.26 1.05 0.32
C ARG A 340 -7.63 2.25 1.00
N LEU A 341 -6.32 2.44 0.85
CA LEU A 341 -5.57 3.52 1.48
C LEU A 341 -6.05 4.90 1.03
N PHE A 342 -6.33 5.08 -0.26
CA PHE A 342 -6.94 6.30 -0.81
C PHE A 342 -8.24 6.66 -0.08
N ARG A 343 -9.14 5.69 0.13
CA ARG A 343 -10.42 5.92 0.82
C ARG A 343 -10.30 6.11 2.33
N HIS A 344 -9.29 5.49 2.95
CA HIS A 344 -9.10 5.53 4.40
C HIS A 344 -8.36 6.79 4.86
N SER A 345 -7.52 7.38 4.00
CA SER A 345 -6.77 8.60 4.29
C SER A 345 -7.69 9.81 4.16
N LYS A 346 -8.31 10.21 5.28
CA LYS A 346 -9.37 11.23 5.32
C LYS A 346 -8.90 12.49 6.02
N TYR A 347 -9.36 13.61 5.49
CA TYR A 347 -9.07 14.95 5.97
C TYR A 347 -10.35 15.80 5.93
N ASP A 348 -10.35 16.97 6.56
CA ASP A 348 -11.50 17.87 6.58
C ASP A 348 -11.90 18.35 5.17
N PHE A 349 -10.94 18.60 4.29
CA PHE A 349 -11.19 18.90 2.87
C PHE A 349 -11.48 17.64 2.02
N ALA A 350 -11.26 16.44 2.57
CA ALA A 350 -11.42 15.16 1.87
C ALA A 350 -12.05 14.10 2.79
N PRO A 351 -13.32 14.27 3.21
CA PRO A 351 -13.97 13.39 4.19
C PRO A 351 -14.17 11.95 3.70
N ASN A 352 -14.11 11.75 2.39
CA ASN A 352 -14.19 10.44 1.73
C ASN A 352 -12.83 9.93 1.21
N GLY A 353 -11.74 10.62 1.56
CA GLY A 353 -10.39 10.37 1.08
C GLY A 353 -10.16 10.83 -0.37
N ALA A 354 -9.25 10.16 -1.08
CA ALA A 354 -8.98 10.46 -2.48
C ALA A 354 -10.19 10.13 -3.38
N LYS A 355 -10.48 11.01 -4.33
CA LYS A 355 -11.50 10.82 -5.39
C LYS A 355 -11.04 9.82 -6.46
N ILE A 356 -9.74 9.59 -6.55
CA ILE A 356 -9.14 8.71 -7.53
C ILE A 356 -9.25 7.24 -7.10
N GLY A 357 -9.17 6.35 -8.08
CA GLY A 357 -8.88 4.94 -7.87
C GLY A 357 -7.91 4.45 -8.94
N VAL A 358 -7.36 3.26 -8.74
CA VAL A 358 -6.53 2.55 -9.70
C VAL A 358 -7.17 1.21 -10.07
N ARG A 359 -6.83 0.68 -11.25
CA ARG A 359 -7.20 -0.67 -11.69
C ARG A 359 -6.08 -1.29 -12.51
N VAL A 360 -6.00 -2.62 -12.53
CA VAL A 360 -5.15 -3.31 -13.51
C VAL A 360 -5.82 -3.22 -14.87
N GLY A 361 -5.12 -2.60 -15.81
CA GLY A 361 -5.57 -2.40 -17.18
C GLY A 361 -4.92 -3.31 -18.19
N ARG A 362 -3.67 -3.74 -17.94
CA ARG A 362 -2.89 -4.59 -18.83
C ARG A 362 -1.84 -5.41 -18.09
N ILE A 363 -1.67 -6.67 -18.49
CA ILE A 363 -0.59 -7.53 -18.02
C ILE A 363 0.15 -8.10 -19.22
N TYR A 364 1.46 -7.87 -19.28
CA TYR A 364 2.36 -8.37 -20.30
C TYR A 364 3.28 -9.43 -19.71
N VAL A 365 3.11 -10.69 -20.12
CA VAL A 365 4.01 -11.78 -19.74
C VAL A 365 5.11 -11.91 -20.77
N VAL A 366 6.37 -11.80 -20.34
CA VAL A 366 7.56 -11.90 -21.21
C VAL A 366 8.50 -12.99 -20.71
N ASP A 367 9.37 -13.51 -21.57
CA ASP A 367 10.39 -14.48 -21.13
C ASP A 367 11.45 -13.83 -20.25
N LYS A 368 11.85 -12.60 -20.58
CA LYS A 368 12.87 -11.83 -19.87
C LYS A 368 12.66 -10.33 -20.05
N ILE A 369 12.86 -9.57 -18.98
CA ILE A 369 12.88 -8.11 -18.98
C ILE A 369 14.30 -7.64 -19.31
N THR A 370 14.41 -6.76 -20.30
CA THR A 370 15.64 -6.09 -20.72
C THR A 370 15.40 -4.59 -20.77
N ASN A 371 16.46 -3.81 -20.99
CA ASN A 371 16.38 -2.34 -21.08
C ASN A 371 15.42 -1.85 -22.18
N ASP A 372 15.15 -2.67 -23.20
CA ASP A 372 14.25 -2.31 -24.30
C ASP A 372 12.83 -2.89 -24.14
N THR A 373 12.56 -3.71 -23.12
CA THR A 373 11.27 -4.40 -22.98
C THR A 373 10.09 -3.42 -22.94
N GLN A 374 10.19 -2.34 -22.18
CA GLN A 374 9.13 -1.34 -22.08
C GLN A 374 8.83 -0.65 -23.42
N ARG A 375 9.84 -0.46 -24.28
CA ARG A 375 9.70 0.20 -25.60
C ARG A 375 8.88 -0.63 -26.60
N LYS A 376 8.65 -1.91 -26.31
CA LYS A 376 7.87 -2.82 -27.15
C LYS A 376 6.36 -2.73 -26.92
N PHE A 377 5.93 -2.03 -25.87
CA PHE A 377 4.53 -1.95 -25.48
C PHE A 377 4.01 -0.52 -25.55
N ASP A 378 2.72 -0.39 -25.82
CA ASP A 378 2.00 0.87 -25.80
C ASP A 378 1.67 1.29 -24.35
N LEU A 379 2.71 1.63 -23.57
CA LEU A 379 2.57 1.95 -22.16
C LEU A 379 1.93 3.34 -21.94
N ILE A 380 1.93 4.21 -22.96
CA ILE A 380 1.32 5.53 -22.85
C ILE A 380 -0.21 5.45 -22.71
N ALA A 381 -0.84 4.35 -23.11
CA ALA A 381 -2.25 4.07 -22.85
C ALA A 381 -2.60 3.89 -21.36
N CYS A 382 -1.60 3.68 -20.50
CA CYS A 382 -1.74 3.49 -19.06
C CYS A 382 -1.23 4.72 -18.30
N ASP A 383 -1.75 4.92 -17.10
CA ASP A 383 -1.38 6.03 -16.21
C ASP A 383 -0.10 5.75 -15.41
N GLY A 384 0.19 4.47 -15.16
CA GLY A 384 1.42 4.01 -14.54
C GLY A 384 1.56 2.49 -14.63
N GLY A 385 2.59 1.93 -14.02
CA GLY A 385 2.79 0.48 -13.97
C GLY A 385 4.17 0.08 -13.48
N TRP A 386 4.42 -1.22 -13.43
CA TRP A 386 5.68 -1.76 -12.89
C TRP A 386 6.17 -2.97 -13.68
N SER A 387 7.48 -3.22 -13.56
CA SER A 387 8.17 -4.36 -14.14
C SER A 387 8.52 -5.36 -13.03
N TYR A 388 8.21 -6.64 -13.24
CA TYR A 388 8.35 -7.71 -12.26
C TYR A 388 9.34 -8.78 -12.76
N PRO A 389 10.67 -8.55 -12.61
CA PRO A 389 11.69 -9.52 -13.01
C PRO A 389 11.74 -10.70 -12.04
N THR A 390 12.10 -11.89 -12.53
CA THR A 390 12.17 -13.13 -11.73
C THR A 390 13.06 -12.98 -10.49
N THR A 391 14.10 -12.15 -10.54
CA THR A 391 14.99 -11.91 -9.40
C THR A 391 14.32 -11.26 -8.18
N SER A 392 13.16 -10.62 -8.39
CA SER A 392 12.39 -9.96 -7.33
C SER A 392 11.29 -10.84 -6.74
N SER A 393 11.11 -12.07 -7.24
CA SER A 393 10.07 -12.98 -6.76
C SER A 393 10.13 -13.31 -5.27
N PRO A 394 11.28 -13.40 -4.59
CA PRO A 394 11.28 -13.72 -3.16
C PRO A 394 10.56 -12.66 -2.33
N GLU A 395 10.71 -11.37 -2.68
CA GLU A 395 10.05 -10.27 -1.99
C GLU A 395 8.52 -10.32 -2.19
N TYR A 396 8.07 -10.53 -3.42
CA TYR A 396 6.63 -10.60 -3.71
C TYR A 396 5.96 -11.84 -3.14
N CYS A 397 6.67 -12.98 -3.10
CA CYS A 397 6.19 -14.20 -2.43
C CYS A 397 6.04 -13.96 -0.92
N ASN A 398 7.03 -13.32 -0.29
CA ASN A 398 6.98 -13.00 1.15
C ASN A 398 5.83 -12.04 1.49
N LEU A 399 5.51 -11.13 0.58
CA LEU A 399 4.44 -10.14 0.76
C LEU A 399 3.12 -10.55 0.09
N ALA A 400 2.94 -11.83 -0.28
CA ALA A 400 1.78 -12.28 -1.04
C ALA A 400 0.43 -12.08 -0.31
N ASN A 401 0.47 -12.10 1.02
CA ASN A 401 -0.68 -11.85 1.91
C ASN A 401 -0.63 -10.49 2.60
N SER A 402 0.29 -9.62 2.17
CA SER A 402 0.45 -8.26 2.67
C SER A 402 0.43 -7.29 1.48
N TYR A 403 0.86 -6.05 1.71
CA TYR A 403 1.13 -5.10 0.66
C TYR A 403 2.60 -4.69 0.69
N MET A 404 3.10 -4.23 -0.45
CA MET A 404 4.48 -3.76 -0.59
C MET A 404 4.51 -2.25 -0.55
N TRP A 405 4.96 -1.69 0.59
CA TRP A 405 4.99 -0.23 0.79
C TRP A 405 5.81 0.46 -0.30
N ALA A 406 7.02 -0.04 -0.59
CA ALA A 406 7.89 0.52 -1.62
C ALA A 406 7.22 0.49 -3.02
N LEU A 407 6.55 -0.60 -3.38
CA LEU A 407 5.84 -0.66 -4.67
C LEU A 407 4.74 0.39 -4.75
N ASN A 408 3.93 0.49 -3.70
CA ASN A 408 2.80 1.42 -3.68
C ASN A 408 3.31 2.87 -3.68
N HIS A 409 4.41 3.16 -2.99
CA HIS A 409 5.13 4.43 -3.04
C HIS A 409 5.55 4.79 -4.48
N GLU A 410 6.29 3.91 -5.14
CA GLU A 410 6.78 4.12 -6.51
C GLU A 410 5.65 4.21 -7.55
N LEU A 411 4.56 3.45 -7.37
CA LEU A 411 3.38 3.58 -8.22
C LEU A 411 2.65 4.90 -7.99
N THR A 412 2.69 5.46 -6.78
CA THR A 412 2.07 6.75 -6.46
C THR A 412 2.81 7.90 -7.14
N HIS A 413 4.13 7.82 -7.33
CA HIS A 413 4.86 8.77 -8.17
C HIS A 413 4.30 8.87 -9.58
N GLN A 414 3.91 7.73 -10.16
CA GLN A 414 3.31 7.71 -11.50
C GLN A 414 1.91 8.31 -11.53
N LEU A 415 1.25 8.45 -10.37
CA LEU A 415 0.00 9.18 -10.20
C LEU A 415 0.21 10.70 -10.01
N GLY A 416 1.46 11.16 -10.02
CA GLY A 416 1.85 12.57 -10.00
C GLY A 416 2.21 13.12 -8.62
N ILE A 417 2.37 12.26 -7.61
CA ILE A 417 2.66 12.64 -6.22
C ILE A 417 4.17 12.59 -5.96
N ILE A 418 4.69 13.57 -5.24
CA ILE A 418 6.14 13.70 -5.00
C ILE A 418 6.60 12.85 -3.81
N ASP A 419 7.91 12.77 -3.63
CA ASP A 419 8.51 12.39 -2.35
C ASP A 419 8.34 13.53 -1.35
N ASP A 420 7.47 13.38 -0.35
CA ASP A 420 7.25 14.46 0.61
C ASP A 420 8.44 14.63 1.57
N TYR A 421 9.27 13.60 1.75
CA TYR A 421 10.54 13.73 2.48
C TYR A 421 11.55 14.67 1.78
N GLN A 422 11.26 15.16 0.56
CA GLN A 422 11.98 16.29 -0.02
C GLN A 422 11.81 17.58 0.80
N LEU A 423 10.80 17.65 1.67
CA LEU A 423 10.56 18.75 2.60
C LEU A 423 11.39 18.61 3.88
N ASP A 424 11.86 17.41 4.22
CA ASP A 424 12.76 17.21 5.35
C ASP A 424 14.05 18.03 5.18
N PHE A 425 14.61 18.45 6.32
CA PHE A 425 15.73 19.36 6.35
C PHE A 425 16.69 19.05 7.50
N GLY A 426 17.87 18.55 7.15
CA GLY A 426 18.91 18.27 8.11
C GLY A 426 19.49 19.55 8.74
N ALA A 427 19.68 19.52 10.07
CA ALA A 427 20.30 20.59 10.85
C ALA A 427 21.62 21.12 10.25
N GLN A 428 22.44 20.23 9.68
CA GLN A 428 23.70 20.56 9.03
C GLN A 428 23.56 21.47 7.79
N ASN A 429 22.39 21.46 7.14
CA ASN A 429 22.10 22.26 5.94
C ASN A 429 21.46 23.62 6.29
N ASN A 430 21.06 23.80 7.56
CA ASN A 430 20.56 25.07 8.08
C ASN A 430 21.73 25.96 8.54
N LYS A 431 22.15 26.90 7.69
CA LYS A 431 23.24 27.84 8.01
C LYS A 431 22.75 29.08 8.77
N ILE A 432 21.46 29.15 9.10
CA ILE A 432 20.87 30.28 9.83
C ILE A 432 20.93 30.04 11.33
N ASN A 433 20.37 28.91 11.81
CA ASN A 433 20.34 28.58 13.25
C ASN A 433 20.67 27.11 13.56
N GLY A 434 21.04 26.31 12.56
CA GLY A 434 21.44 24.92 12.75
C GLY A 434 20.30 23.97 13.18
N LYS A 435 19.03 24.37 13.08
CA LYS A 435 17.88 23.51 13.44
C LYS A 435 17.42 22.68 12.24
N GLY A 436 17.04 21.43 12.51
CA GLY A 436 16.45 20.55 11.50
C GLY A 436 14.93 20.57 11.51
N PHE A 437 14.35 20.09 10.42
CA PHE A 437 12.93 19.81 10.25
C PHE A 437 12.77 18.37 9.75
N GLY A 438 11.80 17.67 10.29
CA GLY A 438 11.41 16.34 9.84
C GLY A 438 9.95 16.09 10.15
N GLN A 439 9.30 15.24 9.37
CA GLN A 439 7.87 14.93 9.47
C GLN A 439 7.68 13.51 10.06
N PRO A 440 7.73 13.34 11.40
CA PRO A 440 7.74 12.02 12.03
C PRO A 440 6.42 11.24 11.87
N ASP A 441 5.31 11.92 11.53
CA ASP A 441 4.02 11.35 11.22
C ASP A 441 3.75 11.27 9.70
N GLY A 442 4.81 11.24 8.88
CA GLY A 442 4.71 11.17 7.43
C GLY A 442 3.92 9.97 6.88
N GLY A 443 3.28 10.19 5.73
CA GLY A 443 2.45 9.20 5.04
C GLY A 443 3.24 8.25 4.14
N MET A 444 2.52 7.62 3.21
CA MET A 444 3.08 6.70 2.21
C MET A 444 4.17 7.33 1.33
N MET A 445 4.20 8.66 1.20
CA MET A 445 5.23 9.39 0.46
C MET A 445 6.39 9.88 1.33
N GLY A 446 6.45 9.41 2.59
CA GLY A 446 7.56 9.63 3.52
C GLY A 446 7.57 10.99 4.23
N GLY A 447 6.56 11.83 3.97
CA GLY A 447 6.37 13.13 4.61
C GLY A 447 4.88 13.53 4.67
N GLY A 448 4.61 14.82 4.86
CA GLY A 448 3.28 15.37 5.13
C GLY A 448 2.71 14.96 6.50
N HIS A 449 1.41 15.20 6.72
CA HIS A 449 0.76 14.86 8.00
C HIS A 449 -0.35 13.84 7.77
N VAL A 450 -0.27 12.69 8.46
CA VAL A 450 -1.37 11.70 8.44
C VAL A 450 -2.48 12.03 9.44
N GLY A 451 -2.24 12.96 10.37
CA GLY A 451 -3.21 13.36 11.40
C GLY A 451 -3.70 12.17 12.23
N ASN A 452 -5.03 11.97 12.28
CA ASN A 452 -5.64 10.89 13.03
C ASN A 452 -5.80 9.58 12.23
N ASN A 453 -5.27 9.51 11.00
CA ASN A 453 -5.38 8.31 10.19
C ASN A 453 -4.49 7.20 10.75
N THR A 454 -5.02 5.96 10.78
CA THR A 454 -4.23 4.80 11.19
C THR A 454 -3.24 4.45 10.07
N GLN A 455 -1.96 4.41 10.41
CA GLN A 455 -0.91 3.99 9.50
C GLN A 455 -1.07 2.50 9.10
N PRO A 456 -0.77 2.11 7.86
CA PRO A 456 -0.32 2.96 6.75
C PRO A 456 -1.43 3.89 6.22
N ALA A 457 -1.06 5.14 5.88
CA ALA A 457 -1.96 6.13 5.26
C ALA A 457 -1.20 7.04 4.29
N TYR A 458 -1.91 7.69 3.37
CA TYR A 458 -1.41 8.83 2.60
C TYR A 458 -1.56 10.11 3.42
N ALA A 459 -0.61 11.02 3.31
CA ALA A 459 -0.65 12.29 4.01
C ALA A 459 -1.72 13.24 3.43
N ASP A 460 -2.01 14.32 4.16
CA ASP A 460 -2.92 15.37 3.74
C ASP A 460 -2.56 15.95 2.37
N ILE A 461 -1.30 16.32 2.18
CA ILE A 461 -0.79 16.88 0.93
C ILE A 461 -0.94 15.91 -0.26
N ASP A 462 -0.74 14.61 -0.06
CA ASP A 462 -0.95 13.57 -1.07
C ASP A 462 -2.41 13.57 -1.55
N ILE A 463 -3.35 13.53 -0.60
CA ILE A 463 -4.79 13.46 -0.89
C ILE A 463 -5.27 14.77 -1.51
N ALA A 464 -4.73 15.91 -1.09
CA ALA A 464 -4.97 17.20 -1.73
C ALA A 464 -4.53 17.16 -3.21
N GLY A 465 -3.30 16.73 -3.49
CA GLY A 465 -2.77 16.65 -4.86
C GLY A 465 -3.55 15.70 -5.77
N MET A 466 -3.89 14.51 -5.27
CA MET A 466 -4.72 13.54 -5.98
C MET A 466 -6.12 14.11 -6.32
N ASN A 467 -6.70 14.88 -5.40
CA ASN A 467 -8.03 15.45 -5.57
C ASN A 467 -8.07 16.69 -6.47
N MET A 468 -7.02 17.52 -6.46
CA MET A 468 -6.91 18.69 -7.32
C MET A 468 -6.76 18.30 -8.80
N THR A 469 -6.04 17.22 -9.06
CA THR A 469 -5.77 16.75 -10.42
C THR A 469 -6.75 15.68 -10.91
N TYR A 470 -7.77 15.34 -10.11
CA TYR A 470 -8.78 14.32 -10.43
C TYR A 470 -9.51 14.60 -11.74
N GLY A 471 -9.82 13.55 -12.50
CA GLY A 471 -10.52 13.65 -13.79
C GLY A 471 -9.61 13.90 -14.99
N HIS A 472 -8.30 13.96 -14.78
CA HIS A 472 -7.28 14.10 -15.83
C HIS A 472 -6.39 12.85 -15.88
N ARG A 473 -5.90 12.47 -17.06
CA ARG A 473 -4.89 11.41 -17.16
C ARG A 473 -3.59 11.84 -16.50
N ARG A 474 -2.74 10.88 -16.13
CA ARG A 474 -1.46 11.15 -15.48
C ARG A 474 -0.38 11.63 -16.46
N GLY A 475 0.85 11.84 -15.98
CA GLY A 475 1.99 12.33 -16.76
C GLY A 475 2.63 13.58 -16.16
N PHE A 476 1.83 14.40 -15.49
CA PHE A 476 2.33 15.48 -14.64
C PHE A 476 2.84 14.94 -13.30
N PHE A 477 3.78 15.66 -12.69
CA PHE A 477 4.43 15.34 -11.44
C PHE A 477 4.50 16.60 -10.57
N GLY A 478 3.98 16.54 -9.34
CA GLY A 478 4.03 17.60 -8.31
C GLY A 478 3.41 18.95 -8.65
N GLU A 479 2.71 19.08 -9.78
CA GLU A 479 2.05 20.33 -10.20
C GLU A 479 1.03 20.87 -9.20
N TYR A 480 0.48 20.01 -8.33
CA TYR A 480 -0.46 20.42 -7.29
C TYR A 480 0.17 21.36 -6.27
N LEU A 481 1.50 21.33 -6.12
CA LEU A 481 2.25 22.27 -5.27
C LEU A 481 2.08 23.72 -5.73
N PHE A 482 1.72 23.95 -6.99
CA PHE A 482 1.49 25.29 -7.52
C PHE A 482 0.23 25.95 -6.93
N ASN A 483 -0.70 25.15 -6.43
CA ASN A 483 -1.98 25.62 -5.91
C ASN A 483 -1.84 26.17 -4.49
N VAL A 484 -1.32 27.40 -4.41
CA VAL A 484 -1.18 28.19 -3.19
C VAL A 484 -2.24 29.31 -3.17
N PRO A 485 -2.82 29.66 -2.01
CA PRO A 485 -3.74 30.79 -1.88
C PRO A 485 -3.14 32.12 -2.38
N ASP A 486 -3.98 33.03 -2.89
CA ASP A 486 -3.53 34.33 -3.42
C ASP A 486 -2.82 35.18 -2.34
N LYS A 487 -3.33 35.15 -1.11
CA LYS A 487 -2.81 35.85 0.06
C LYS A 487 -2.57 34.88 1.22
N ASN A 488 -1.40 35.00 1.87
CA ASN A 488 -0.95 34.03 2.86
C ASN A 488 -0.44 34.75 4.10
N ILE A 489 -1.08 34.47 5.24
CA ILE A 489 -0.83 35.19 6.49
C ILE A 489 -0.40 34.20 7.57
N LEU A 490 0.80 34.37 8.10
CA LEU A 490 1.25 33.64 9.28
C LEU A 490 0.66 34.29 10.53
N ILE A 491 0.24 33.50 11.50
CA ILE A 491 -0.18 33.93 12.84
C ILE A 491 0.82 33.35 13.83
N LEU A 492 1.74 34.18 14.30
CA LEU A 492 2.82 33.76 15.20
C LEU A 492 2.35 33.81 16.65
N LYS A 493 2.54 32.72 17.38
CA LYS A 493 2.17 32.59 18.78
C LYS A 493 3.35 32.15 19.65
N ILE A 494 3.31 32.56 20.91
CA ILE A 494 4.20 32.09 21.97
C ILE A 494 3.38 31.81 23.22
N ASP A 495 3.49 30.60 23.75
CA ASP A 495 2.67 30.08 24.84
C ASP A 495 1.17 30.32 24.60
N GLY A 496 0.73 30.13 23.35
CA GLY A 496 -0.65 30.33 22.90
C GLY A 496 -1.10 31.79 22.75
N LYS A 497 -0.25 32.79 23.03
CA LYS A 497 -0.54 34.22 22.89
C LYS A 497 0.03 34.79 21.59
N PRO A 498 -0.62 35.78 20.96
CA PRO A 498 -0.06 36.47 19.80
C PRO A 498 1.31 37.08 20.06
N ALA A 499 2.28 36.81 19.18
CA ALA A 499 3.59 37.46 19.18
C ALA A 499 3.48 38.84 18.52
N ALA A 500 2.94 39.83 19.23
CA ALA A 500 2.66 41.17 18.68
C ALA A 500 3.92 42.03 18.48
N ASN A 501 3.98 42.79 17.37
CA ASN A 501 5.09 43.69 17.02
C ASN A 501 6.49 43.02 17.02
N ALA A 502 6.53 41.71 16.83
CA ALA A 502 7.75 40.92 16.75
C ALA A 502 8.44 41.15 15.41
N GLU A 503 9.76 41.25 15.40
CA GLU A 503 10.52 41.34 14.15
C GLU A 503 10.61 39.97 13.50
N VAL A 504 10.20 39.85 12.24
CA VAL A 504 10.10 38.57 11.53
C VAL A 504 11.13 38.48 10.41
N GLU A 505 11.77 37.32 10.31
CA GLU A 505 12.62 36.92 9.17
C GLU A 505 12.16 35.55 8.67
N VAL A 506 11.94 35.39 7.36
CA VAL A 506 11.56 34.11 6.77
C VAL A 506 12.61 33.68 5.76
N TYR A 507 13.20 32.51 5.99
CA TYR A 507 14.20 31.89 5.14
C TYR A 507 13.59 30.71 4.39
N GLN A 508 14.08 30.43 3.17
CA GLN A 508 13.58 29.36 2.33
C GLN A 508 14.69 28.36 2.00
N LYS A 509 14.36 27.07 2.01
CA LYS A 509 15.26 26.02 1.53
C LYS A 509 15.56 26.23 0.03
N SER A 510 16.82 26.20 -0.35
CA SER A 510 17.27 26.31 -1.74
C SER A 510 17.05 24.99 -2.48
N MET A 511 16.42 25.03 -3.65
CA MET A 511 16.28 23.84 -4.51
C MET A 511 17.59 23.40 -5.19
N TRP A 512 18.62 24.25 -5.18
CA TRP A 512 19.85 24.05 -5.93
C TRP A 512 20.91 23.28 -5.15
N ASP A 513 21.08 23.63 -3.88
CA ASP A 513 22.08 23.04 -2.99
C ASP A 513 21.46 22.39 -1.75
N GLY A 514 20.13 22.50 -1.56
CA GLY A 514 19.43 21.92 -0.42
C GLY A 514 19.74 22.61 0.91
N THR A 515 20.35 23.80 0.90
CA THR A 515 20.70 24.57 2.10
C THR A 515 19.73 25.72 2.38
N MET A 516 19.79 26.27 3.59
CA MET A 516 19.12 27.52 3.94
C MET A 516 20.18 28.48 4.47
N GLN A 517 20.46 29.53 3.70
CA GLN A 517 21.55 30.48 3.93
C GLN A 517 21.27 31.82 3.23
N GLY A 518 22.05 32.85 3.58
CA GLY A 518 21.95 34.17 2.97
C GLY A 518 20.86 35.06 3.59
N GLU A 519 20.34 36.00 2.80
CA GLU A 519 19.30 36.94 3.26
C GLU A 519 17.90 36.28 3.33
N PRO A 520 17.03 36.68 4.28
CA PRO A 520 15.64 36.24 4.33
C PRO A 520 14.90 36.62 3.05
N LYS A 521 13.95 35.76 2.68
CA LYS A 521 13.02 35.99 1.57
C LYS A 521 11.88 36.91 1.95
N HIS A 522 11.54 37.01 3.24
CA HIS A 522 10.57 37.94 3.78
C HIS A 522 11.10 38.56 5.07
N ARG A 523 10.83 39.84 5.30
CA ARG A 523 11.17 40.58 6.53
C ARG A 523 10.02 41.53 6.88
N GLY A 524 9.79 41.76 8.17
CA GLY A 524 8.86 42.79 8.62
C GLY A 524 8.53 42.67 10.11
N LYS A 525 7.33 43.13 10.49
CA LYS A 525 6.83 42.98 11.85
C LYS A 525 5.44 42.36 11.86
N THR A 526 5.12 41.62 12.91
CA THR A 526 3.74 41.20 13.16
C THR A 526 2.86 42.36 13.62
N ASP A 527 1.56 42.27 13.36
CA ASP A 527 0.57 43.19 13.94
C ASP A 527 0.25 42.85 15.42
N SER A 528 -0.76 43.53 16.00
CA SER A 528 -1.21 43.29 17.38
C SER A 528 -1.79 41.90 17.63
N GLU A 529 -2.19 41.20 16.57
CA GLU A 529 -2.70 39.83 16.62
C GLU A 529 -1.65 38.78 16.21
N GLY A 530 -0.38 39.19 16.11
CA GLY A 530 0.71 38.29 15.74
C GLY A 530 0.72 37.93 14.25
N ARG A 531 -0.02 38.66 13.40
CA ARG A 531 -0.14 38.34 11.98
C ARG A 531 1.01 38.92 11.16
N PHE A 532 1.55 38.13 10.26
CA PHE A 532 2.57 38.54 9.29
C PHE A 532 2.20 38.05 7.89
N GLU A 533 1.98 38.97 6.96
CA GLU A 533 1.64 38.66 5.56
C GLU A 533 2.91 38.33 4.77
N LEU A 534 2.93 37.17 4.11
CA LEU A 534 4.01 36.79 3.22
C LEU A 534 3.82 37.46 1.86
N ALA A 535 4.81 38.21 1.40
CA ALA A 535 4.75 38.90 0.12
C ALA A 535 4.84 37.92 -1.05
N ASN A 536 4.06 38.14 -2.11
CA ASN A 536 4.18 37.33 -3.31
C ASN A 536 5.45 37.70 -4.09
N ARG A 537 6.17 36.68 -4.52
CA ARG A 537 7.37 36.79 -5.35
C ARG A 537 7.09 36.29 -6.77
N PRO A 538 7.88 36.72 -7.77
CA PRO A 538 7.77 36.19 -9.13
C PRO A 538 7.87 34.67 -9.17
N TRP A 539 7.04 34.04 -10.00
CA TRP A 539 6.86 32.59 -10.06
C TRP A 539 7.89 31.86 -10.93
N TYR A 540 8.87 32.57 -11.46
CA TYR A 540 9.98 32.04 -12.24
C TYR A 540 11.30 32.14 -11.48
N PRO A 541 12.28 31.24 -11.70
CA PRO A 541 13.46 31.18 -10.87
C PRO A 541 14.35 32.36 -11.21
N ILE A 542 14.53 33.28 -10.27
CA ILE A 542 15.43 34.43 -10.43
C ILE A 542 16.82 34.07 -9.91
N GLU A 543 16.88 33.40 -8.77
CA GLU A 543 18.12 33.05 -8.07
C GLU A 543 18.62 31.66 -8.48
N GLY A 544 19.91 31.56 -8.83
CA GLY A 544 20.55 30.29 -9.20
C GLY A 544 20.13 29.72 -10.56
N ALA A 545 19.24 30.40 -11.28
CA ALA A 545 18.79 30.02 -12.61
C ALA A 545 19.93 30.07 -13.64
N ARG A 546 19.99 29.10 -14.55
CA ARG A 546 20.90 29.15 -15.71
C ARG A 546 20.46 30.24 -16.68
N GLU A 547 21.36 30.66 -17.57
CA GLU A 547 21.05 31.61 -18.64
C GLU A 547 19.82 31.13 -19.45
N GLY A 548 18.80 31.98 -19.57
CA GLY A 548 17.52 31.66 -20.22
C GLY A 548 16.41 31.12 -19.32
N GLN A 549 16.72 30.70 -18.07
CA GLN A 549 15.73 30.23 -17.09
C GLN A 549 15.24 31.36 -16.15
N SER A 550 15.95 32.49 -16.12
CA SER A 550 15.67 33.65 -15.28
C SER A 550 14.63 34.63 -15.83
N LYS A 551 13.87 34.21 -16.85
CA LYS A 551 12.79 35.00 -17.46
C LYS A 551 11.50 34.20 -17.39
N PRO A 552 10.33 34.87 -17.28
CA PRO A 552 9.06 34.18 -17.50
C PRO A 552 9.07 33.56 -18.91
N PRO A 553 8.37 32.44 -19.13
CA PRO A 553 8.21 31.88 -20.46
C PRO A 553 7.79 32.97 -21.45
N ALA A 554 8.27 32.91 -22.70
CA ALA A 554 8.03 33.91 -23.74
C ALA A 554 6.54 34.07 -24.14
N THR A 555 5.63 33.40 -23.42
CA THR A 555 4.18 33.45 -23.57
C THR A 555 3.56 34.76 -23.06
N GLY A 556 4.30 35.58 -22.31
CA GLY A 556 3.82 36.89 -21.83
C GLY A 556 2.69 36.80 -20.81
N THR A 557 2.59 35.67 -20.09
CA THR A 557 1.54 35.40 -19.11
C THR A 557 2.04 35.63 -17.68
N ASP A 558 1.19 36.17 -16.81
CA ASP A 558 1.49 36.38 -15.37
C ASP A 558 1.40 35.08 -14.55
N GLN A 559 1.12 33.94 -15.19
CA GLN A 559 1.01 32.62 -14.55
C GLN A 559 1.19 31.48 -15.57
N LEU A 560 1.62 30.32 -15.11
CA LEU A 560 1.53 29.04 -15.81
C LEU A 560 0.27 28.29 -15.34
N THR A 561 -0.51 27.73 -16.27
CA THR A 561 -1.62 26.81 -15.96
C THR A 561 -1.40 25.49 -16.65
N THR A 562 -1.37 24.40 -15.88
CA THR A 562 -1.18 23.06 -16.43
C THR A 562 -2.47 22.52 -17.05
N ALA A 563 -2.38 21.44 -17.83
CA ALA A 563 -3.56 20.83 -18.45
C ALA A 563 -4.54 20.20 -17.44
N THR A 564 -4.10 19.98 -16.19
CA THR A 564 -4.94 19.54 -15.08
C THR A 564 -5.52 20.70 -14.26
N GLY A 565 -5.18 21.94 -14.63
CA GLY A 565 -5.74 23.16 -14.03
C GLY A 565 -4.94 23.73 -12.86
N CYS A 566 -3.78 23.15 -12.51
CA CYS A 566 -2.92 23.69 -11.47
C CYS A 566 -2.22 24.98 -11.93
N LYS A 567 -2.10 25.98 -11.04
CA LYS A 567 -1.69 27.34 -11.43
C LYS A 567 -0.46 27.83 -10.68
N LEU A 568 0.67 27.94 -11.36
CA LEU A 568 1.86 28.59 -10.84
C LEU A 568 1.81 30.08 -11.18
N LYS A 569 1.62 30.91 -10.16
CA LYS A 569 1.43 32.36 -10.22
C LYS A 569 2.31 33.02 -9.13
N PRO A 570 2.46 34.36 -9.09
CA PRO A 570 3.20 35.00 -8.00
C PRO A 570 2.68 34.53 -6.63
N ASN A 571 3.58 34.07 -5.78
CA ASN A 571 3.27 33.42 -4.50
C ASN A 571 4.45 33.59 -3.52
N PRO A 572 4.30 33.29 -2.22
CA PRO A 572 5.36 33.48 -1.22
C PRO A 572 6.68 32.75 -1.49
N PHE A 573 6.62 31.59 -2.14
CA PHE A 573 7.78 30.76 -2.46
C PHE A 573 8.51 31.23 -3.72
N GLY A 574 7.86 32.07 -4.54
CA GLY A 574 8.31 32.44 -5.87
C GLY A 574 8.16 31.27 -6.84
N TYR A 575 9.22 30.89 -7.54
CA TYR A 575 9.23 29.63 -8.28
C TYR A 575 9.06 28.46 -7.32
N ILE A 576 8.19 27.50 -7.66
CA ILE A 576 7.98 26.27 -6.89
C ILE A 576 8.55 25.13 -7.72
N ASP A 577 9.52 24.42 -7.16
CA ASP A 577 10.07 23.22 -7.77
C ASP A 577 9.02 22.10 -7.78
N VAL A 578 8.84 21.44 -8.93
CA VAL A 578 7.84 20.38 -9.11
C VAL A 578 8.09 19.14 -8.25
N VAL A 579 9.24 19.04 -7.58
CA VAL A 579 9.51 17.98 -6.60
C VAL A 579 9.67 18.53 -5.18
N GLY A 580 9.24 19.77 -4.94
CA GLY A 580 9.12 20.36 -3.61
C GLY A 580 10.43 20.78 -2.94
N ARG A 581 11.59 20.76 -3.63
CA ARG A 581 12.90 20.99 -2.98
C ARG A 581 13.05 22.34 -2.28
N ASN A 582 12.29 23.36 -2.69
CA ASN A 582 12.26 24.68 -2.07
C ASN A 582 10.94 24.98 -1.32
N GLY A 583 10.13 23.95 -1.06
CA GLY A 583 8.82 24.06 -0.40
C GLY A 583 8.89 24.17 1.12
N LEU A 584 10.01 24.57 1.72
CA LEU A 584 10.16 24.71 3.17
C LEU A 584 10.60 26.12 3.55
N PHE A 585 9.87 26.74 4.48
CA PHE A 585 10.28 27.95 5.17
C PHE A 585 10.72 27.67 6.61
N MET A 586 11.73 28.42 7.06
CA MET A 586 11.98 28.67 8.47
C MET A 586 11.59 30.11 8.79
N VAL A 587 10.66 30.26 9.72
CA VAL A 587 10.18 31.55 10.21
C VAL A 587 10.90 31.82 11.52
N ARG A 588 11.55 32.99 11.64
CA ARG A 588 12.16 33.47 12.88
C ARG A 588 11.43 34.72 13.34
N ALA A 589 11.25 34.86 14.65
CA ALA A 589 10.67 36.04 15.26
C ALA A 589 11.48 36.49 16.48
N ASN A 590 11.81 37.78 16.55
CA ASN A 590 12.37 38.41 17.75
C ASN A 590 11.23 38.89 18.65
N ILE A 591 11.08 38.24 19.80
CA ILE A 591 10.04 38.51 20.79
C ILE A 591 10.76 38.86 22.10
N ASP A 592 10.56 40.07 22.60
CA ASP A 592 11.18 40.57 23.84
C ASP A 592 12.71 40.40 23.88
N GLY A 593 13.38 40.62 22.75
CA GLY A 593 14.84 40.53 22.62
C GLY A 593 15.38 39.11 22.47
N LYS A 594 14.52 38.10 22.30
CA LYS A 594 14.90 36.70 22.09
C LYS A 594 14.38 36.17 20.77
N TRP A 595 15.22 35.45 20.05
CA TRP A 595 14.85 34.79 18.81
C TRP A 595 14.13 33.47 19.07
N HIS A 596 13.03 33.30 18.36
CA HIS A 596 12.23 32.08 18.30
C HIS A 596 12.08 31.66 16.85
N TYR A 597 11.81 30.39 16.59
CA TYR A 597 11.66 29.85 15.25
C TYR A 597 10.52 28.84 15.15
N GLU A 598 10.03 28.63 13.93
CA GLU A 598 9.24 27.47 13.54
C GLU A 598 9.42 27.20 12.04
N PHE A 599 9.19 25.97 11.61
CA PHE A 599 9.15 25.60 10.20
C PHE A 599 7.71 25.51 9.69
N ILE A 600 7.52 25.86 8.41
CA ILE A 600 6.27 25.60 7.70
C ILE A 600 6.58 25.16 6.28
N ASP A 601 6.03 24.01 5.89
CA ASP A 601 6.17 23.47 4.54
C ASP A 601 4.99 23.84 3.63
N ILE A 602 5.21 23.74 2.33
CA ILE A 602 4.24 24.06 1.28
C ILE A 602 2.98 23.19 1.34
N GLY A 603 3.02 22.02 1.96
CA GLY A 603 1.87 21.14 2.15
C GLY A 603 0.75 21.81 2.93
N HIS A 604 1.08 22.65 3.91
CA HIS A 604 0.10 23.46 4.63
C HIS A 604 -0.67 24.39 3.69
N PHE A 605 0.02 25.03 2.74
CA PHE A 605 -0.56 25.96 1.78
C PHE A 605 -1.46 25.23 0.76
N VAL A 606 -0.99 24.08 0.27
CA VAL A 606 -1.76 23.21 -0.63
C VAL A 606 -3.03 22.71 0.06
N CYS A 607 -2.96 22.33 1.34
CA CYS A 607 -4.12 21.87 2.09
C CYS A 607 -5.14 22.99 2.34
N GLU A 608 -4.71 24.21 2.63
CA GLU A 608 -5.62 25.37 2.70
C GLU A 608 -6.30 25.66 1.35
N TYR A 609 -5.56 25.55 0.24
CA TYR A 609 -6.16 25.64 -1.08
C TYR A 609 -7.20 24.52 -1.30
N ALA A 610 -6.90 23.29 -0.88
CA ALA A 610 -7.83 22.16 -0.96
C ALA A 610 -9.11 22.37 -0.12
N ARG A 611 -9.01 23.08 1.01
CA ARG A 611 -10.17 23.52 1.82
C ARG A 611 -11.04 24.57 1.11
N GLY A 612 -10.57 25.13 -0.01
CA GLY A 612 -11.26 26.17 -0.76
C GLY A 612 -10.82 27.59 -0.39
N HIS A 613 -9.77 27.74 0.43
CA HIS A 613 -9.20 29.04 0.79
C HIS A 613 -8.32 29.58 -0.34
N ILE A 614 -8.90 29.79 -1.52
CA ILE A 614 -8.16 30.15 -2.74
C ILE A 614 -7.63 31.60 -2.68
N LYS A 615 -8.37 32.49 -2.03
CA LYS A 615 -8.09 33.94 -2.01
C LYS A 615 -7.22 34.36 -0.83
N GLU A 616 -7.42 33.77 0.32
CA GLU A 616 -6.72 34.13 1.53
C GLU A 616 -6.70 32.92 2.46
N ALA A 617 -5.56 32.66 3.10
CA ALA A 617 -5.40 31.61 4.09
C ALA A 617 -4.51 32.07 5.24
N PHE A 618 -4.74 31.46 6.42
CA PHE A 618 -4.07 31.78 7.67
C PHE A 618 -3.37 30.54 8.22
N TYR A 619 -2.13 30.70 8.68
CA TYR A 619 -1.29 29.60 9.17
C TYR A 619 -0.80 29.92 10.57
N THR A 620 -1.25 29.19 11.58
CA THR A 620 -0.81 29.43 12.97
C THR A 620 0.48 28.67 13.25
N LEU A 621 1.50 29.39 13.73
CA LEU A 621 2.80 28.83 14.12
C LEU A 621 3.04 29.09 15.60
N GLU A 622 3.31 28.02 16.35
CA GLU A 622 3.73 28.12 17.75
C GLU A 622 5.26 28.20 17.79
N MET A 623 5.77 29.39 18.08
CA MET A 623 7.18 29.71 17.97
C MET A 623 7.98 29.06 19.11
N LYS A 624 9.06 28.36 18.77
CA LYS A 624 9.95 27.69 19.72
C LYS A 624 11.19 28.54 19.98
N PRO A 625 11.75 28.55 21.20
CA PRO A 625 13.04 29.21 21.45
C PRO A 625 14.15 28.65 20.54
N GLU A 626 14.99 29.53 19.99
CA GLU A 626 16.17 29.12 19.19
C GLU A 626 17.27 28.47 20.01
#